data_AF-A0A3R7GN50-F1
#
_entry.id   AF-A0A3R7GN50-F1
#
_cell.length_a   1.000
_cell.length_b   1.000
_cell.length_c   1.000
_cell.angle_alpha   90.00
_cell.angle_beta   90.00
_cell.angle_gamma   90.00
#
_symmetry.space_group_name_H-M   'P 1'
#
loop_
_entity.id
_entity.type
_entity.pdbx_description
1 polymer ?
#
loop_
_entity_poly.entity_id
_entity_poly.type
_entity_poly.pdbx_seq_one_letter_code
_entity_poly.pdbx_strand_id
1 'polypeptide(L)'
;MHDETETGHGVGNIHRPATCKRPRDDADEWDVEGSFWLLQLRFKELRSHFDEAQTVAMVHEAWGLVARRLKGTGLTAMFKRFSVDEHVSTSSKVKSSQQRSIRSKVLEQYPGLEPYAELLMPKKAPMVVAKCHNHIQVVLHEGEPVFFNQRDGPFMPTLKLLHKVPHVMKQVRADKGAIPFVLSGANVMCPGLTSAGGDMPEPLDAGTPVAIMAEGKEHAMAIGILTMSTEDIQNKNKGIAIEMVHFLGDDLWTCPNID
;
A
#
# COMPACT_ATOMS: atom_id res chain seq x y z
N MET A 1 -54.92 -62.46 5.33
CA MET A 1 -53.85 -63.20 6.02
C MET A 1 -52.64 -63.12 5.13
N HIS A 2 -51.58 -62.50 5.63
CA HIS A 2 -50.33 -62.33 4.91
C HIS A 2 -49.65 -63.70 4.81
N ASP A 3 -49.24 -64.06 3.60
CA ASP A 3 -48.39 -65.20 3.34
C ASP A 3 -47.00 -64.69 2.93
N GLU A 4 -46.02 -65.45 3.38
CA GLU A 4 -44.58 -65.21 3.32
C GLU A 4 -44.05 -65.52 1.91
N THR A 5 -42.83 -65.07 1.60
CA THR A 5 -41.69 -65.91 1.15
C THR A 5 -40.59 -65.07 0.49
N GLU A 6 -39.51 -64.87 1.26
CA GLU A 6 -38.10 -65.18 1.00
C GLU A 6 -37.44 -65.18 -0.40
N THR A 7 -36.16 -64.73 -0.36
CA THR A 7 -34.97 -65.04 -1.21
C THR A 7 -34.89 -64.38 -2.60
N GLY A 8 -33.77 -63.88 -3.14
CA GLY A 8 -32.36 -63.82 -2.75
C GLY A 8 -31.49 -63.63 -4.02
N HIS A 9 -30.59 -62.63 -4.00
CA HIS A 9 -29.36 -62.43 -4.81
C HIS A 9 -29.39 -62.34 -6.36
N GLY A 10 -28.77 -61.26 -6.89
CA GLY A 10 -27.78 -61.39 -7.99
C GLY A 10 -27.96 -60.58 -9.28
N VAL A 11 -27.35 -59.38 -9.31
CA VAL A 11 -26.64 -58.70 -10.42
C VAL A 11 -27.24 -58.69 -11.85
N GLY A 12 -27.57 -57.50 -12.35
CA GLY A 12 -27.72 -57.17 -13.77
C GLY A 12 -27.54 -55.67 -14.02
N ASN A 13 -26.61 -55.31 -14.92
CA ASN A 13 -26.11 -53.96 -15.17
C ASN A 13 -26.78 -53.30 -16.41
N ILE A 14 -26.74 -51.96 -16.45
CA ILE A 14 -26.85 -51.03 -17.60
C ILE A 14 -28.22 -50.80 -18.29
N HIS A 15 -28.83 -49.62 -18.06
CA HIS A 15 -29.12 -48.59 -19.10
C HIS A 15 -29.57 -47.25 -18.48
N ARG A 16 -28.98 -46.13 -18.95
CA ARG A 16 -29.18 -44.73 -18.48
C ARG A 16 -30.60 -44.20 -18.77
N PRO A 17 -31.02 -43.14 -18.04
CA PRO A 17 -31.57 -41.99 -18.75
C PRO A 17 -30.98 -40.62 -18.36
N ALA A 18 -30.80 -39.85 -19.43
CA ALA A 18 -30.78 -38.40 -19.65
C ALA A 18 -30.77 -37.38 -18.48
N THR A 19 -29.76 -36.50 -18.59
CA THR A 19 -29.76 -35.05 -18.32
C THR A 19 -30.00 -34.55 -16.90
N CYS A 20 -28.89 -34.36 -16.17
CA CYS A 20 -28.82 -33.47 -15.01
C CYS A 20 -28.85 -31.99 -15.51
N LYS A 21 -30.04 -31.37 -15.54
CA LYS A 21 -30.15 -29.91 -15.54
C LYS A 21 -29.95 -29.43 -14.10
N ARG A 22 -28.96 -28.54 -13.88
CA ARG A 22 -28.78 -27.86 -12.60
C ARG A 22 -30.04 -27.03 -12.27
N PRO A 23 -30.51 -27.02 -11.01
CA PRO A 23 -31.47 -26.03 -10.55
C PRO A 23 -30.90 -24.63 -10.78
N ARG A 24 -31.76 -23.67 -11.14
CA ARG A 24 -31.42 -22.24 -11.03
C ARG A 24 -31.58 -21.91 -9.56
N ASP A 25 -30.48 -21.57 -8.92
CA ASP A 25 -30.50 -21.00 -7.58
C ASP A 25 -30.98 -19.56 -7.69
N ASP A 26 -32.28 -19.40 -7.44
CA ASP A 26 -32.85 -18.15 -6.97
C ASP A 26 -32.47 -18.06 -5.48
N ALA A 27 -31.35 -17.41 -5.17
CA ALA A 27 -30.87 -17.21 -3.81
C ALA A 27 -30.46 -15.75 -3.57
N ASP A 28 -31.32 -15.09 -2.82
CA ASP A 28 -31.02 -14.14 -1.75
C ASP A 28 -30.44 -12.76 -2.14
N GLU A 29 -31.41 -11.87 -2.31
CA GLU A 29 -31.39 -10.44 -1.99
C GLU A 29 -30.36 -10.11 -0.89
N TRP A 30 -29.35 -9.34 -1.29
CA TRP A 30 -28.19 -9.01 -0.47
C TRP A 30 -28.57 -7.93 0.55
N ASP A 31 -28.70 -8.31 1.82
CA ASP A 31 -29.03 -7.40 2.91
C ASP A 31 -27.83 -6.52 3.32
N VAL A 32 -28.04 -5.21 3.22
CA VAL A 32 -27.07 -4.15 3.51
C VAL A 32 -26.83 -4.02 5.02
N GLU A 33 -27.79 -4.40 5.87
CA GLU A 33 -27.65 -4.33 7.33
C GLU A 33 -26.75 -5.44 7.90
N GLY A 34 -26.86 -6.68 7.38
CA GLY A 34 -25.97 -7.79 7.76
C GLY A 34 -24.49 -7.55 7.43
N SER A 35 -24.21 -6.84 6.33
CA SER A 35 -22.85 -6.43 5.94
C SER A 35 -22.27 -5.39 6.90
N PHE A 36 -23.11 -4.47 7.40
CA PHE A 36 -22.73 -3.42 8.33
C PHE A 36 -22.37 -4.00 9.71
N TRP A 37 -23.14 -4.99 10.19
CA TRP A 37 -22.91 -5.63 11.48
C TRP A 37 -21.63 -6.49 11.48
N LEU A 38 -21.36 -7.22 10.39
CA LEU A 38 -20.11 -7.95 10.21
C LEU A 38 -18.91 -7.01 10.12
N LEU A 39 -19.01 -5.91 9.38
CA LEU A 39 -17.97 -4.87 9.35
C LEU A 39 -17.73 -4.27 10.74
N GLN A 40 -18.77 -3.96 11.51
CA GLN A 40 -18.61 -3.41 12.87
C GLN A 40 -17.99 -4.41 13.85
N LEU A 41 -18.36 -5.70 13.79
CA LEU A 41 -17.71 -6.74 14.58
C LEU A 41 -16.22 -6.87 14.22
N ARG A 42 -15.92 -6.89 12.91
CA ARG A 42 -14.55 -6.96 12.38
C ARG A 42 -13.73 -5.73 12.77
N PHE A 43 -14.34 -4.54 12.79
CA PHE A 43 -13.70 -3.30 13.23
C PHE A 43 -13.40 -3.31 14.73
N LYS A 44 -14.26 -3.90 15.56
CA LYS A 44 -14.05 -3.97 17.02
C LYS A 44 -12.88 -4.89 17.38
N GLU A 45 -12.74 -5.99 16.66
CA GLU A 45 -11.65 -6.97 16.82
C GLU A 45 -10.32 -6.43 16.25
N LEU A 46 -10.34 -5.79 15.06
CA LEU A 46 -9.16 -5.09 14.52
C LEU A 46 -8.71 -3.92 15.39
N ARG A 47 -9.65 -3.19 16.01
CA ARG A 47 -9.35 -2.04 16.87
C ARG A 47 -8.62 -2.48 18.15
N SER A 48 -8.97 -3.63 18.73
CA SER A 48 -8.21 -4.19 19.88
C SER A 48 -6.76 -4.49 19.50
N HIS A 49 -6.52 -5.16 18.37
CA HIS A 49 -5.17 -5.42 17.88
C HIS A 49 -4.39 -4.14 17.52
N PHE A 50 -5.09 -3.10 17.05
CA PHE A 50 -4.50 -1.80 16.75
C PHE A 50 -4.16 -1.00 18.01
N ASP A 51 -5.05 -0.99 19.00
CA ASP A 51 -4.90 -0.28 20.28
C ASP A 51 -3.79 -0.92 21.15
N GLU A 52 -3.54 -2.23 21.01
CA GLU A 52 -2.45 -2.95 21.69
C GLU A 52 -1.10 -2.93 20.94
N ALA A 53 -1.10 -2.61 19.65
CA ALA A 53 0.12 -2.59 18.86
C ALA A 53 1.00 -1.40 19.26
N GLN A 54 2.21 -1.65 19.77
CA GLN A 54 3.16 -0.59 20.11
C GLN A 54 3.83 -0.01 18.85
N THR A 55 4.06 -0.83 17.82
CA THR A 55 4.79 -0.42 16.59
C THR A 55 3.93 -0.55 15.33
N VAL A 56 4.25 0.25 14.30
CA VAL A 56 3.53 0.23 13.00
C VAL A 56 3.72 -1.11 12.27
N ALA A 57 4.84 -1.80 12.51
CA ALA A 57 5.10 -3.13 11.94
C ALA A 57 4.12 -4.20 12.47
N MET A 58 3.76 -4.15 13.75
CA MET A 58 2.76 -5.06 14.35
C MET A 58 1.36 -4.79 13.80
N VAL A 59 1.02 -3.52 13.57
CA VAL A 59 -0.21 -3.14 12.87
C VAL A 59 -0.24 -3.76 11.47
N HIS A 60 0.88 -3.72 10.75
CA HIS A 60 1.00 -4.31 9.42
C HIS A 60 0.89 -5.84 9.43
N GLU A 61 1.46 -6.57 10.39
CA GLU A 61 1.27 -8.03 10.50
C GLU A 61 -0.20 -8.39 10.73
N ALA A 62 -0.87 -7.68 11.64
CA ALA A 62 -2.30 -7.83 11.89
C ALA A 62 -3.12 -7.53 10.62
N TRP A 63 -2.74 -6.49 9.86
CA TRP A 63 -3.36 -6.16 8.58
C TRP A 63 -3.03 -7.15 7.46
N GLY A 64 -1.84 -7.77 7.44
CA GLY A 64 -1.44 -8.75 6.43
C GLY A 64 -2.25 -10.05 6.48
N LEU A 65 -2.85 -10.37 7.63
CA LEU A 65 -3.86 -11.44 7.76
C LEU A 65 -5.21 -11.01 7.15
N VAL A 66 -5.58 -9.75 7.30
CA VAL A 66 -6.84 -9.16 6.82
C VAL A 66 -6.78 -8.89 5.30
N ALA A 67 -5.68 -8.34 4.79
CA ALA A 67 -5.45 -8.04 3.38
C ALA A 67 -5.42 -9.31 2.50
N ARG A 68 -4.90 -10.43 3.02
CA ARG A 68 -4.99 -11.75 2.36
C ARG A 68 -6.43 -12.19 2.11
N ARG A 69 -7.39 -11.71 2.92
CA ARG A 69 -8.83 -12.01 2.82
C ARG A 69 -9.60 -11.00 1.95
N LEU A 70 -9.08 -9.79 1.74
CA LEU A 70 -9.74 -8.66 1.06
C LEU A 70 -9.31 -8.42 -0.40
N LYS A 71 -8.72 -9.41 -1.10
CA LYS A 71 -8.18 -9.31 -2.48
C LYS A 71 -9.22 -9.00 -3.61
N GLY A 72 -10.20 -8.13 -3.39
CA GLY A 72 -11.25 -7.80 -4.36
C GLY A 72 -11.55 -6.31 -4.59
N THR A 73 -10.96 -5.37 -3.86
CA THR A 73 -11.34 -3.94 -3.97
C THR A 73 -10.27 -3.10 -4.67
N GLY A 74 -10.64 -2.49 -5.81
CA GLY A 74 -9.81 -1.61 -6.62
C GLY A 74 -9.35 -0.37 -5.83
N LEU A 75 -8.07 -0.37 -5.47
CA LEU A 75 -7.43 0.63 -4.63
C LEU A 75 -6.09 1.02 -5.29
N THR A 76 -5.76 2.30 -5.20
CA THR A 76 -5.01 3.05 -6.22
C THR A 76 -3.56 3.36 -5.83
N ALA A 77 -2.92 2.57 -4.97
CA ALA A 77 -1.51 2.81 -4.62
C ALA A 77 -0.55 2.31 -5.70
N MET A 78 0.51 3.09 -5.98
CA MET A 78 1.43 2.89 -7.10
C MET A 78 2.08 1.50 -7.13
N PHE A 79 2.44 0.95 -5.96
CA PHE A 79 3.11 -0.35 -5.83
C PHE A 79 2.19 -1.47 -5.34
N LYS A 80 0.86 -1.27 -5.37
CA LYS A 80 -0.09 -2.32 -5.04
C LYS A 80 -0.16 -3.32 -6.20
N ARG A 81 0.30 -4.54 -5.97
CA ARG A 81 0.55 -5.63 -6.94
C ARG A 81 1.84 -5.48 -7.74
N PHE A 82 2.86 -4.79 -7.20
CA PHE A 82 4.17 -4.76 -7.83
C PHE A 82 4.87 -6.13 -7.67
N SER A 83 5.45 -6.63 -8.76
CA SER A 83 6.26 -7.85 -8.77
C SER A 83 7.47 -7.58 -9.62
N VAL A 84 8.66 -7.93 -9.14
CA VAL A 84 9.93 -7.67 -9.84
C VAL A 84 9.88 -8.29 -11.24
N ASP A 85 9.47 -9.55 -11.34
CA ASP A 85 9.45 -10.32 -12.59
C ASP A 85 8.49 -9.76 -13.64
N GLU A 86 7.34 -9.25 -13.19
CA GLU A 86 6.29 -8.77 -14.09
C GLU A 86 6.42 -7.28 -14.39
N HIS A 87 6.89 -6.49 -13.42
CA HIS A 87 6.81 -5.04 -13.48
C HIS A 87 8.13 -4.36 -13.80
N VAL A 88 9.29 -5.01 -13.60
CA VAL A 88 10.60 -4.46 -13.97
C VAL A 88 10.89 -4.80 -15.42
N SER A 89 10.91 -3.79 -16.28
CA SER A 89 11.19 -3.96 -17.71
C SER A 89 12.69 -4.12 -17.99
N THR A 90 13.51 -3.29 -17.37
CA THR A 90 14.97 -3.27 -17.54
C THR A 90 15.63 -2.68 -16.30
N SER A 91 16.71 -3.28 -15.84
CA SER A 91 17.62 -2.70 -14.84
C SER A 91 18.96 -2.42 -15.51
N SER A 92 19.54 -1.23 -15.27
CA SER A 92 20.81 -0.88 -15.88
C SER A 92 21.62 0.08 -15.02
N LYS A 93 22.95 -0.05 -15.11
CA LYS A 93 23.89 0.90 -14.51
C LYS A 93 23.77 2.23 -15.25
N VAL A 94 23.55 3.31 -14.52
CA VAL A 94 23.48 4.64 -15.13
C VAL A 94 24.87 5.19 -15.41
N LYS A 95 24.95 6.06 -16.42
CA LYS A 95 26.19 6.79 -16.74
C LYS A 95 26.52 7.77 -15.61
N SER A 96 27.80 8.04 -15.39
CA SER A 96 28.29 8.98 -14.37
C SER A 96 27.71 10.39 -14.46
N SER A 97 27.36 10.86 -15.67
CA SER A 97 26.64 12.13 -15.86
C SER A 97 25.23 12.09 -15.26
N GLN A 98 24.46 11.03 -15.56
CA GLN A 98 23.11 10.84 -15.06
C GLN A 98 23.10 10.61 -13.54
N GLN A 99 24.07 9.86 -13.01
CA GLN A 99 24.23 9.65 -11.57
C GLN A 99 24.42 10.97 -10.82
N ARG A 100 25.27 11.87 -11.33
CA ARG A 100 25.45 13.20 -10.76
C ARG A 100 24.16 14.02 -10.81
N SER A 101 23.44 13.98 -11.94
CA SER A 101 22.18 14.70 -12.10
C SER A 101 21.10 14.23 -11.11
N ILE A 102 20.92 12.91 -10.97
CA ILE A 102 19.96 12.33 -10.01
C ILE A 102 20.33 12.73 -8.59
N ARG A 103 21.61 12.58 -8.21
CA ARG A 103 22.07 12.97 -6.87
C ARG A 103 21.83 14.45 -6.59
N SER A 104 22.14 15.35 -7.54
CA SER A 104 21.88 16.78 -7.39
C SER A 104 20.38 17.08 -7.18
N LYS A 105 19.50 16.47 -7.99
CA LYS A 105 18.04 16.65 -7.85
C LYS A 105 17.54 16.18 -6.48
N VAL A 106 17.99 15.02 -6.01
CA VAL A 106 17.58 14.48 -4.70
C VAL A 106 18.04 15.39 -3.56
N LEU A 107 19.28 15.91 -3.61
CA LEU A 107 19.81 16.79 -2.56
C LEU A 107 19.19 18.18 -2.57
N GLU A 108 18.84 18.69 -3.75
CA GLU A 108 18.06 19.94 -3.87
C GLU A 108 16.66 19.77 -3.26
N GLN A 109 16.02 18.63 -3.51
CA GLN A 109 14.69 18.33 -2.99
C GLN A 109 14.69 18.02 -1.47
N TYR A 110 15.75 17.37 -0.98
CA TYR A 110 15.88 16.96 0.42
C TYR A 110 17.27 17.35 0.97
N PRO A 111 17.48 18.61 1.36
CA PRO A 111 18.78 19.09 1.85
C PRO A 111 19.29 18.32 3.07
N GLY A 112 18.40 17.83 3.92
CA GLY A 112 18.74 17.02 5.10
C GLY A 112 19.41 15.67 4.78
N LEU A 113 19.41 15.22 3.53
CA LEU A 113 20.12 14.01 3.10
C LEU A 113 21.60 14.23 2.87
N GLU A 114 22.10 15.47 2.80
CA GLU A 114 23.49 15.77 2.47
C GLU A 114 24.51 15.00 3.34
N PRO A 115 24.35 14.88 4.68
CA PRO A 115 25.26 14.11 5.53
C PRO A 115 25.29 12.61 5.21
N TYR A 116 24.18 12.07 4.71
CA TYR A 116 24.00 10.63 4.41
C TYR A 116 24.24 10.31 2.93
N ALA A 117 24.45 11.32 2.10
CA ALA A 117 24.46 11.16 0.66
C ALA A 117 25.58 10.24 0.16
N GLU A 118 26.75 10.22 0.81
CA GLU A 118 27.83 9.30 0.44
C GLU A 118 27.54 7.85 0.85
N LEU A 119 26.72 7.63 1.88
CA LEU A 119 26.27 6.30 2.29
C LEU A 119 25.18 5.76 1.36
N LEU A 120 24.24 6.62 0.94
CA LEU A 120 23.06 6.20 0.18
C LEU A 120 23.28 6.17 -1.34
N MET A 121 24.10 7.10 -1.84
CA MET A 121 24.37 7.26 -3.27
C MET A 121 25.85 7.61 -3.52
N PRO A 122 26.80 6.77 -3.11
CA PRO A 122 28.24 7.04 -3.20
C PRO A 122 28.65 7.46 -4.60
N LYS A 123 29.52 8.48 -4.70
CA LYS A 123 29.94 9.03 -6.01
C LYS A 123 30.78 8.06 -6.84
N LYS A 124 31.48 7.14 -6.17
CA LYS A 124 32.39 6.18 -6.80
C LYS A 124 31.73 4.84 -7.10
N ALA A 125 30.66 4.47 -6.41
CA ALA A 125 29.98 3.22 -6.68
C ALA A 125 29.00 3.39 -7.86
N PRO A 126 28.80 2.34 -8.68
CA PRO A 126 27.84 2.37 -9.75
C PRO A 126 26.42 2.45 -9.17
N MET A 127 25.63 3.40 -9.66
CA MET A 127 24.19 3.47 -9.36
C MET A 127 23.41 2.70 -10.43
N VAL A 128 22.45 1.90 -10.02
CA VAL A 128 21.55 1.16 -10.91
C VAL A 128 20.17 1.80 -10.89
N VAL A 129 19.52 1.88 -12.05
CA VAL A 129 18.12 2.30 -12.13
C VAL A 129 17.32 1.20 -12.80
N ALA A 130 16.30 0.73 -12.09
CA ALA A 130 15.29 -0.19 -12.60
C ALA A 130 14.12 0.61 -13.18
N LYS A 131 13.87 0.41 -14.48
CA LYS A 131 12.72 0.97 -15.18
C LYS A 131 11.57 -0.02 -15.08
N CYS A 132 10.48 0.43 -14.48
CA CYS A 132 9.28 -0.36 -14.29
C CYS A 132 8.18 0.12 -15.25
N HIS A 133 7.10 -0.66 -15.33
CA HIS A 133 5.89 -0.26 -16.02
C HIS A 133 5.31 1.05 -15.45
N ASN A 134 4.40 1.71 -16.19
CA ASN A 134 3.81 3.00 -15.82
C ASN A 134 4.83 4.15 -15.67
N HIS A 135 5.98 4.04 -16.34
CA HIS A 135 7.07 5.01 -16.31
C HIS A 135 7.65 5.26 -14.90
N ILE A 136 7.60 4.24 -14.05
CA ILE A 136 8.22 4.28 -12.73
C ILE A 136 9.71 3.96 -12.89
N GLN A 137 10.56 4.72 -12.23
CA GLN A 137 11.99 4.48 -12.16
C GLN A 137 12.35 4.32 -10.68
N VAL A 138 13.04 3.23 -10.36
CA VAL A 138 13.52 2.94 -9.01
C VAL A 138 15.04 3.00 -9.03
N VAL A 139 15.59 3.86 -8.19
CA VAL A 139 17.04 3.99 -7.96
C VAL A 139 17.44 2.93 -6.96
N LEU A 140 18.41 2.12 -7.35
CA LEU A 140 18.95 1.02 -6.54
C LEU A 140 20.38 1.34 -6.12
N HIS A 141 20.68 1.05 -4.86
CA HIS A 141 22.03 1.04 -4.32
C HIS A 141 22.34 -0.36 -3.80
N GLU A 142 23.30 -1.05 -4.43
CA GLU A 142 23.64 -2.45 -4.10
C GLU A 142 22.44 -3.41 -4.11
N GLY A 143 21.50 -3.18 -5.04
CA GLY A 143 20.27 -3.96 -5.18
C GLY A 143 19.09 -3.48 -4.34
N GLU A 144 19.36 -2.69 -3.28
CA GLU A 144 18.32 -2.15 -2.42
C GLU A 144 17.64 -0.91 -3.04
N PRO A 145 16.30 -0.83 -3.05
CA PRO A 145 15.58 0.35 -3.53
C PRO A 145 15.70 1.51 -2.52
N VAL A 146 16.31 2.61 -2.97
CA VAL A 146 16.56 3.81 -2.14
C VAL A 146 15.61 4.96 -2.46
N PHE A 147 15.40 5.24 -3.75
CA PHE A 147 14.48 6.28 -4.22
C PHE A 147 13.68 5.74 -5.38
N PHE A 148 12.54 6.36 -5.64
CA PHE A 148 11.77 6.13 -6.84
C PHE A 148 11.14 7.42 -7.34
N ASN A 149 10.83 7.48 -8.62
CA ASN A 149 10.07 8.56 -9.22
C ASN A 149 9.17 8.01 -10.32
N GLN A 150 8.15 8.77 -10.69
CA GLN A 150 7.26 8.44 -11.80
C GLN A 150 7.36 9.55 -12.85
N ARG A 151 7.63 9.17 -14.11
CA ARG A 151 7.88 10.11 -15.22
C ARG A 151 8.92 11.16 -14.82
N ASP A 152 8.60 12.44 -14.99
CA ASP A 152 9.41 13.60 -14.61
C ASP A 152 8.98 14.20 -13.26
N GLY A 153 8.24 13.43 -12.45
CA GLY A 153 7.84 13.82 -11.11
C GLY A 153 8.99 13.86 -10.12
N PRO A 154 8.72 14.31 -8.88
CA PRO A 154 9.71 14.40 -7.81
C PRO A 154 10.28 13.02 -7.47
N PHE A 155 11.53 13.00 -6.99
CA PHE A 155 12.08 11.80 -6.37
C PHE A 155 11.48 11.63 -4.97
N MET A 156 11.11 10.41 -4.62
CA MET A 156 10.57 10.05 -3.31
C MET A 156 11.47 8.98 -2.70
N PRO A 157 11.86 9.10 -1.42
CA PRO A 157 12.57 8.03 -0.73
C PRO A 157 11.66 6.81 -0.58
N THR A 158 12.23 5.61 -0.46
CA THR A 158 11.46 4.45 0.00
C THR A 158 11.11 4.59 1.49
N LEU A 159 10.05 3.93 1.95
CA LEU A 159 9.69 3.96 3.38
C LEU A 159 10.82 3.41 4.25
N LYS A 160 11.58 2.40 3.78
CA LYS A 160 12.74 1.85 4.49
C LYS A 160 13.82 2.91 4.70
N LEU A 161 14.08 3.71 3.68
CA LEU A 161 15.02 4.82 3.79
C LEU A 161 14.48 5.89 4.74
N LEU A 162 13.22 6.28 4.57
CA LEU A 162 12.59 7.30 5.40
C LEU A 162 12.55 6.93 6.88
N HIS A 163 12.40 5.64 7.22
CA HIS A 163 12.48 5.17 8.61
C HIS A 163 13.87 5.33 9.23
N LYS A 164 14.95 5.24 8.42
CA LYS A 164 16.32 5.48 8.88
C LYS A 164 16.58 6.98 9.09
N VAL A 165 15.97 7.84 8.28
CA VAL A 165 16.18 9.30 8.29
C VAL A 165 14.85 10.07 8.20
N PRO A 166 14.00 10.05 9.24
CA PRO A 166 12.62 10.56 9.15
C PRO A 166 12.52 12.08 8.95
N HIS A 167 13.54 12.83 9.37
CA HIS A 167 13.58 14.29 9.33
C HIS A 167 13.82 14.88 7.92
N VAL A 168 14.13 14.04 6.92
CA VAL A 168 14.50 14.53 5.58
C VAL A 168 13.30 14.88 4.73
N MET A 169 12.10 14.40 5.09
CA MET A 169 10.87 14.60 4.33
C MET A 169 9.85 15.34 5.18
N LYS A 170 9.09 16.23 4.54
CA LYS A 170 7.98 16.94 5.17
C LYS A 170 6.92 15.95 5.65
N GLN A 171 6.39 16.17 6.84
CA GLN A 171 5.51 15.22 7.52
C GLN A 171 4.11 15.80 7.72
N VAL A 172 3.11 14.94 7.58
CA VAL A 172 1.72 15.21 7.95
C VAL A 172 1.23 14.08 8.84
N ARG A 173 0.40 14.37 9.84
CA ARG A 173 -0.18 13.36 10.74
C ARG A 173 -1.59 13.05 10.30
N ALA A 174 -1.88 11.78 10.10
CA ALA A 174 -3.22 11.26 9.89
C ALA A 174 -3.81 10.76 11.21
N ASP A 175 -5.10 11.03 11.38
CA ASP A 175 -5.91 10.56 12.51
C ASP A 175 -6.04 9.03 12.54
N LYS A 176 -6.28 8.47 13.73
CA LYS A 176 -6.49 7.04 13.98
C LYS A 176 -7.47 6.38 13.02
N GLY A 177 -8.55 7.08 12.68
CA GLY A 177 -9.56 6.56 11.75
C GLY A 177 -9.05 6.33 10.33
N ALA A 178 -8.05 7.09 9.88
CA ALA A 178 -7.49 7.01 8.53
C ALA A 178 -6.46 5.88 8.37
N ILE A 179 -5.80 5.46 9.47
CA ILE A 179 -4.70 4.50 9.47
C ILE A 179 -5.02 3.17 8.74
N PRO A 180 -6.13 2.45 9.03
CA PRO A 180 -6.44 1.21 8.34
C PRO A 180 -6.63 1.38 6.83
N PHE A 181 -7.17 2.53 6.39
CA PHE A 181 -7.40 2.82 4.98
C PHE A 181 -6.08 3.13 4.27
N VAL A 182 -5.19 3.90 4.91
CA VAL A 182 -3.86 4.21 4.37
C VAL A 182 -3.03 2.94 4.19
N LEU A 183 -3.03 2.05 5.19
CA LEU A 183 -2.35 0.75 5.11
C LEU A 183 -3.00 -0.23 4.12
N SER A 184 -4.19 0.10 3.60
CA SER A 184 -4.83 -0.61 2.49
C SER A 184 -4.44 -0.06 1.12
N GLY A 185 -3.66 1.02 1.07
CA GLY A 185 -3.32 1.76 -0.14
C GLY A 185 -4.41 2.73 -0.60
N ALA A 186 -5.24 3.24 0.31
CA ALA A 186 -6.23 4.26 -0.01
C ALA A 186 -5.63 5.67 0.03
N ASN A 187 -6.19 6.57 -0.77
CA ASN A 187 -5.88 7.99 -0.71
C ASN A 187 -6.33 8.59 0.63
N VAL A 188 -5.62 9.61 1.09
CA VAL A 188 -5.98 10.34 2.32
C VAL A 188 -6.97 11.44 1.97
N MET A 189 -8.11 11.44 2.65
CA MET A 189 -9.15 12.47 2.51
C MET A 189 -8.89 13.63 3.46
N CYS A 190 -9.32 14.85 3.11
CA CYS A 190 -9.10 16.05 3.94
C CYS A 190 -9.54 15.87 5.42
N PRO A 191 -10.70 15.25 5.73
CA PRO A 191 -11.14 15.05 7.12
C PRO A 191 -10.17 14.20 7.97
N GLY A 192 -9.34 13.36 7.34
CA GLY A 192 -8.34 12.56 8.05
C GLY A 192 -7.10 13.33 8.51
N LEU A 193 -6.93 14.58 8.03
CA LEU A 193 -5.82 15.48 8.38
C LEU A 193 -6.28 16.67 9.22
N THR A 194 -7.58 17.00 9.21
CA THR A 194 -8.16 18.16 9.91
C THR A 194 -8.87 17.80 11.22
N SER A 195 -9.07 16.51 11.50
CA SER A 195 -9.63 16.05 12.78
C SER A 195 -8.64 16.24 13.93
N ALA A 196 -9.08 16.01 15.17
CA ALA A 196 -8.27 16.26 16.37
C ALA A 196 -6.94 15.47 16.41
N GLY A 197 -6.89 14.30 15.77
CA GLY A 197 -5.67 13.49 15.64
C GLY A 197 -4.79 13.88 14.44
N GLY A 198 -5.37 14.57 13.46
CA GLY A 198 -4.68 15.05 12.27
C GLY A 198 -3.80 16.27 12.54
N ASP A 199 -2.73 16.43 11.76
CA ASP A 199 -1.82 17.57 11.91
C ASP A 199 -1.09 17.87 10.60
N MET A 200 -0.91 19.15 10.33
CA MET A 200 -0.17 19.66 9.19
C MET A 200 0.71 20.81 9.69
N PRO A 201 1.92 20.50 10.20
CA PRO A 201 2.73 21.46 10.94
C PRO A 201 3.30 22.59 10.07
N GLU A 202 3.45 22.35 8.76
CA GLU A 202 4.00 23.32 7.82
C GLU A 202 2.98 23.67 6.71
N PRO A 203 2.97 24.91 6.22
CA PRO A 203 2.24 25.28 5.03
C PRO A 203 2.92 24.65 3.80
N LEU A 204 2.20 23.80 3.07
CA LEU A 204 2.72 23.06 1.92
C LEU A 204 1.84 23.27 0.69
N ASP A 205 2.48 23.40 -0.46
CA ASP A 205 1.80 23.52 -1.74
C ASP A 205 1.37 22.17 -2.31
N ALA A 206 0.36 22.22 -3.19
CA ALA A 206 -0.04 21.07 -3.99
C ALA A 206 1.15 20.55 -4.84
N GLY A 207 1.21 19.24 -5.04
CA GLY A 207 2.30 18.55 -5.72
C GLY A 207 3.52 18.25 -4.84
N THR A 208 3.54 18.73 -3.58
CA THR A 208 4.62 18.43 -2.64
C THR A 208 4.52 16.98 -2.14
N PRO A 209 5.58 16.18 -2.24
CA PRO A 209 5.65 14.87 -1.61
C PRO A 209 5.69 14.99 -0.08
N VAL A 210 4.89 14.19 0.61
CA VAL A 210 4.81 14.18 2.07
C VAL A 210 4.87 12.76 2.64
N ALA A 211 5.47 12.66 3.82
CA ALA A 211 5.44 11.48 4.67
C ALA A 211 4.18 11.51 5.54
N ILE A 212 3.43 10.42 5.55
CA ILE A 212 2.18 10.30 6.31
C ILE A 212 2.49 9.55 7.61
N MET A 213 2.39 10.26 8.73
CA MET A 213 2.61 9.77 10.09
C MET A 213 1.28 9.33 10.71
N ALA A 214 1.32 8.31 11.56
CA ALA A 214 0.14 7.88 12.33
C ALA A 214 0.10 8.62 13.67
N GLU A 215 -1.10 8.99 14.11
CA GLU A 215 -1.31 9.41 15.48
C GLU A 215 -0.80 8.34 16.47
N GLY A 216 0.12 8.73 17.35
CA GLY A 216 0.71 7.84 18.35
C GLY A 216 1.81 6.90 17.83
N LYS A 217 2.36 7.14 16.62
CA LYS A 217 3.45 6.34 16.04
C LYS A 217 4.62 7.21 15.61
N GLU A 218 5.83 6.68 15.78
CA GLU A 218 7.08 7.40 15.46
C GLU A 218 7.50 7.26 13.99
N HIS A 219 6.99 6.26 13.28
CA HIS A 219 7.41 5.94 11.91
C HIS A 219 6.33 6.31 10.90
N ALA A 220 6.75 6.74 9.71
CA ALA A 220 5.85 7.01 8.59
C ALA A 220 5.16 5.71 8.15
N MET A 221 3.84 5.74 7.99
CA MET A 221 3.08 4.60 7.49
C MET A 221 3.01 4.59 5.96
N ALA A 222 3.15 5.76 5.33
CA ALA A 222 3.02 5.92 3.90
C ALA A 222 3.70 7.20 3.38
N ILE A 223 3.84 7.26 2.07
CA ILE A 223 4.32 8.39 1.30
C ILE A 223 3.27 8.70 0.24
N GLY A 224 2.95 9.98 0.09
CA GLY A 224 2.00 10.44 -0.91
C GLY A 224 2.34 11.83 -1.42
N ILE A 225 1.55 12.29 -2.38
CA ILE A 225 1.69 13.62 -2.98
C ILE A 225 0.44 14.42 -2.65
N LEU A 226 0.63 15.64 -2.15
CA LEU A 226 -0.47 16.56 -1.88
C LEU A 226 -1.20 16.91 -3.18
N THR A 227 -2.51 16.79 -3.21
CA THR A 227 -3.36 17.18 -4.35
C THR A 227 -3.82 18.64 -4.26
N MET A 228 -3.78 19.21 -3.05
CA MET A 228 -4.15 20.59 -2.71
C MET A 228 -3.22 21.12 -1.62
N SER A 229 -3.14 22.44 -1.45
CA SER A 229 -2.32 23.03 -0.39
C SER A 229 -2.87 22.73 1.00
N THR A 230 -2.04 22.74 2.02
CA THR A 230 -2.48 22.48 3.41
C THR A 230 -3.50 23.52 3.90
N GLU A 231 -3.39 24.77 3.44
CA GLU A 231 -4.39 25.82 3.70
C GLU A 231 -5.75 25.47 3.08
N ASP A 232 -5.75 25.00 1.83
CA ASP A 232 -6.97 24.55 1.15
C ASP A 232 -7.58 23.33 1.82
N ILE A 233 -6.76 22.40 2.34
CA ILE A 233 -7.22 21.22 3.08
C ILE A 233 -7.97 21.65 4.34
N GLN A 234 -7.40 22.60 5.10
CA GLN A 234 -8.02 23.12 6.32
C GLN A 234 -9.32 23.87 6.02
N ASN A 235 -9.33 24.71 4.98
CA ASN A 235 -10.47 25.57 4.65
C ASN A 235 -11.64 24.81 3.99
N LYS A 236 -11.34 23.91 3.03
CA LYS A 236 -12.37 23.19 2.26
C LYS A 236 -12.86 21.93 2.97
N ASN A 237 -11.97 21.26 3.69
CA ASN A 237 -12.21 19.99 4.40
C ASN A 237 -12.98 18.92 3.60
N LYS A 238 -12.81 18.88 2.28
CA LYS A 238 -13.52 17.97 1.38
C LYS A 238 -12.64 17.59 0.21
N GLY A 239 -12.69 16.31 -0.16
CA GLY A 239 -11.96 15.74 -1.28
C GLY A 239 -10.73 14.94 -0.86
N ILE A 240 -9.98 14.51 -1.86
CA ILE A 240 -8.69 13.82 -1.67
C ILE A 240 -7.66 14.90 -1.34
N ALA A 241 -6.99 14.77 -0.20
CA ALA A 241 -5.91 15.65 0.23
C ALA A 241 -4.54 15.15 -0.23
N ILE A 242 -4.33 13.83 -0.17
CA ILE A 242 -3.06 13.19 -0.53
C ILE A 242 -3.34 11.98 -1.40
N GLU A 243 -2.73 11.95 -2.57
CA GLU A 243 -2.70 10.79 -3.44
C GLU A 243 -1.65 9.80 -2.92
N MET A 244 -2.06 8.55 -2.72
CA MET A 244 -1.23 7.51 -2.14
C MET A 244 -0.26 6.96 -3.17
N VAL A 245 1.03 6.94 -2.80
CA VAL A 245 2.08 6.45 -3.69
C VAL A 245 2.67 5.14 -3.17
N HIS A 246 3.22 5.16 -1.96
CA HIS A 246 3.91 4.02 -1.36
C HIS A 246 3.46 3.88 0.09
N PHE A 247 3.13 2.68 0.54
CA PHE A 247 2.65 2.45 1.91
C PHE A 247 3.30 1.22 2.55
N LEU A 248 3.27 1.19 3.87
CA LEU A 248 3.82 0.08 4.64
C LEU A 248 3.05 -1.20 4.32
N GLY A 249 3.74 -2.18 3.73
CA GLY A 249 3.12 -3.45 3.35
C GLY A 249 2.79 -3.61 1.89
N ASP A 250 3.06 -2.60 1.07
CA ASP A 250 3.02 -2.81 -0.38
C ASP A 250 4.18 -3.69 -0.86
N ASP A 251 4.14 -4.01 -2.14
CA ASP A 251 5.09 -4.98 -2.66
C ASP A 251 6.50 -4.39 -2.81
N LEU A 252 6.65 -3.06 -2.93
CA LEU A 252 7.97 -2.41 -2.87
C LEU A 252 8.56 -2.47 -1.45
N TRP A 253 7.72 -2.34 -0.42
CA TRP A 253 8.15 -2.50 0.97
C TRP A 253 8.62 -3.92 1.26
N THR A 254 7.87 -4.93 0.80
CA THR A 254 8.21 -6.34 1.03
C THR A 254 9.38 -6.80 0.17
N CYS A 255 9.67 -6.13 -0.95
CA CYS A 255 10.82 -6.40 -1.80
C CYS A 255 12.13 -5.94 -1.12
N PRO A 256 13.06 -6.86 -0.78
CA PRO A 256 14.34 -6.48 -0.20
C PRO A 256 15.30 -5.96 -1.27
N ASN A 257 15.37 -6.62 -2.43
CA ASN A 257 16.28 -6.30 -3.53
C ASN A 257 15.57 -6.45 -4.89
N ILE A 258 15.98 -5.62 -5.85
CA ILE A 258 15.53 -5.65 -7.25
C ILE A 258 16.73 -5.97 -8.13
N ASP A 259 17.18 -7.23 -8.09
CA ASP A 259 18.32 -7.74 -8.86
C ASP A 259 17.87 -8.78 -9.89
#